data_AF-A0A2H0V2R4-F1
#
_entry.id   AF-A0A2H0V2R4-F1
#
_cell.length_a   1.000
_cell.length_b   1.000
_cell.length_c   1.000
_cell.angle_alpha   90.00
_cell.angle_beta   90.00
_cell.angle_gamma   90.00
#
_symmetry.space_group_name_H-M   'P 1'
#
loop_
_entity.id
_entity.type
_entity.pdbx_description
1 polymer ?
#
loop_
_entity_poly.entity_id
_entity_poly.type
_entity_poly.pdbx_seq_one_letter_code
_entity_poly.pdbx_strand_id
1 'polypeptide(L)'
;MRAFFTFCSYLRQARLVCQIFLFVAFFSKNWYNYTIISEIFMVYKTSQMPFKHLFWFANSGKLNLKKDKHLIIHQVLSHGNMDDVRRLFKIYGKQTIRKEFKKPEPGLYYPDILNFVQYLLGIKKITKKKYLKNLYATPSRNFRR
;
A
#
# COMPACT_ATOMS: atom_id res chain seq x y z
N MET A 1 -48.89 -48.06 -41.46
CA MET A 1 -47.49 -48.20 -41.93
C MET A 1 -46.88 -46.82 -42.11
N ARG A 2 -46.12 -46.31 -41.13
CA ARG A 2 -45.19 -45.17 -41.23
C ARG A 2 -44.36 -45.11 -39.94
N ALA A 3 -43.69 -46.22 -39.64
CA ALA A 3 -42.55 -46.27 -38.73
C ALA A 3 -41.38 -46.70 -39.61
N PHE A 4 -40.29 -45.91 -39.63
CA PHE A 4 -38.90 -46.30 -39.96
C PHE A 4 -38.00 -45.18 -40.50
N PHE A 5 -38.48 -43.94 -40.66
CA PHE A 5 -37.70 -42.88 -41.32
C PHE A 5 -37.46 -41.62 -40.49
N THR A 6 -37.10 -41.73 -39.21
CA THR A 6 -36.60 -40.56 -38.44
C THR A 6 -35.68 -40.91 -37.26
N PHE A 7 -34.99 -42.07 -37.30
CA PHE A 7 -34.02 -42.42 -36.23
C PHE A 7 -32.57 -42.57 -36.71
N CYS A 8 -32.29 -42.33 -38.00
CA CYS A 8 -30.98 -42.57 -38.60
C CYS A 8 -30.25 -41.28 -39.07
N SER A 9 -30.46 -40.16 -38.36
CA SER A 9 -29.72 -38.91 -38.62
C SER A 9 -29.09 -38.28 -37.37
N TYR A 10 -29.34 -38.81 -36.17
CA TYR A 10 -28.79 -38.26 -34.92
C TYR A 10 -27.48 -38.94 -34.45
N LEU A 11 -27.16 -40.12 -34.98
CA LEU A 11 -26.00 -40.94 -34.57
C LEU A 11 -24.75 -40.76 -35.47
N ARG A 12 -24.67 -39.66 -36.23
CA ARG A 12 -23.49 -39.32 -37.05
C ARG A 12 -22.79 -38.00 -36.67
N GLN A 13 -23.37 -37.21 -35.76
CA GLN A 13 -22.73 -35.98 -35.26
C GLN A 13 -21.93 -36.19 -33.95
N ALA A 14 -22.13 -37.30 -33.24
CA ALA A 14 -21.43 -37.57 -31.99
C ALA A 14 -19.94 -37.99 -32.14
N ARG A 15 -19.49 -38.30 -33.37
CA ARG A 15 -18.12 -38.80 -33.59
C ARG A 15 -17.07 -37.70 -33.86
N LEU A 16 -17.50 -36.50 -34.24
CA LEU A 16 -16.60 -35.37 -34.52
C LEU A 16 -16.41 -34.43 -33.31
N VAL A 17 -17.41 -34.30 -32.43
CA VAL A 17 -17.30 -33.46 -31.23
C VAL A 17 -16.32 -34.07 -30.22
N CYS A 18 -16.20 -35.40 -30.20
CA CYS A 18 -15.29 -36.11 -29.28
C CYS A 18 -13.80 -36.05 -29.71
N GLN A 19 -13.50 -35.84 -31.01
CA GLN A 19 -12.11 -35.66 -31.47
C GLN A 19 -11.59 -34.23 -31.25
N ILE A 20 -12.46 -33.22 -31.28
CA ILE A 20 -12.07 -31.84 -30.99
C ILE A 20 -11.74 -31.66 -29.50
N PHE A 21 -12.46 -32.36 -28.61
CA PHE A 21 -12.16 -32.33 -27.16
C PHE A 21 -10.82 -33.01 -26.80
N LEU A 22 -10.39 -34.02 -27.57
CA LEU A 22 -9.09 -34.66 -27.39
C LEU A 22 -7.93 -33.84 -27.99
N PHE A 23 -8.19 -32.96 -28.96
CA PHE A 23 -7.15 -32.09 -29.53
C PHE A 23 -6.84 -30.87 -28.63
N VAL A 24 -7.84 -30.32 -27.94
CA VAL A 24 -7.62 -29.24 -26.95
C VAL A 24 -6.89 -29.76 -25.70
N ALA A 25 -7.07 -31.03 -25.34
CA ALA A 25 -6.34 -31.65 -24.22
C ALA A 25 -4.85 -31.93 -24.54
N PHE A 26 -4.46 -32.03 -25.82
CA PHE A 26 -3.08 -32.33 -26.22
C PHE A 26 -2.17 -31.09 -26.31
N PHE A 27 -2.73 -29.87 -26.31
CA PHE A 27 -1.96 -28.61 -26.24
C PHE A 27 -1.80 -28.07 -24.80
N SER A 28 -2.02 -28.92 -23.79
CA SER A 28 -1.83 -28.58 -22.38
C SER A 28 -0.43 -28.98 -21.87
N LYS A 29 0.63 -28.44 -22.48
CA LYS A 29 2.00 -28.49 -21.94
C LYS A 29 2.52 -27.11 -21.57
N ASN A 30 1.69 -26.27 -20.95
CA ASN A 30 2.18 -25.01 -20.40
C ASN A 30 1.41 -24.51 -19.16
N TRP A 31 0.86 -25.44 -18.38
CA TRP A 31 0.17 -25.14 -17.12
C TRP A 31 1.09 -24.97 -15.90
N TYR A 32 2.42 -25.00 -16.09
CA TYR A 32 3.38 -24.68 -15.03
C TYR A 32 3.81 -23.21 -15.01
N ASN A 33 3.52 -22.44 -16.07
CA ASN A 33 3.99 -21.06 -16.19
C ASN A 33 3.08 -20.04 -15.48
N TYR A 34 1.77 -20.28 -15.37
CA TYR A 34 0.84 -19.30 -14.79
C TYR A 34 0.92 -19.23 -13.26
N THR A 35 1.17 -20.36 -12.59
CA THR A 35 1.36 -20.42 -11.13
C THR A 35 2.64 -19.70 -10.71
N ILE A 36 3.75 -19.95 -11.40
CA ILE A 36 5.03 -19.29 -11.11
C ILE A 36 4.97 -17.79 -11.42
N ILE A 37 4.30 -17.35 -12.50
CA ILE A 37 4.11 -15.92 -12.79
C ILE A 37 3.25 -15.24 -11.72
N SER A 38 2.26 -15.92 -11.14
CA SER A 38 1.44 -15.36 -10.04
C SER A 38 2.20 -15.24 -8.71
N GLU A 39 3.07 -16.21 -8.38
CA GLU A 39 3.93 -16.17 -7.19
C GLU A 39 5.04 -15.13 -7.34
N ILE A 40 5.67 -15.05 -8.51
CA ILE A 40 6.60 -13.99 -8.90
C ILE A 40 5.89 -12.63 -8.77
N PHE A 41 4.72 -12.41 -9.40
CA PHE A 41 3.99 -11.15 -9.29
C PHE A 41 3.60 -10.77 -7.84
N MET A 42 3.30 -11.76 -6.99
CA MET A 42 3.07 -11.56 -5.55
C MET A 42 4.36 -11.21 -4.77
N VAL A 43 5.53 -11.66 -5.21
CA VAL A 43 6.83 -11.35 -4.61
C VAL A 43 7.35 -9.96 -5.02
N TYR A 44 7.20 -9.54 -6.28
CA TYR A 44 7.69 -8.21 -6.75
C TYR A 44 6.92 -7.02 -6.16
N LYS A 45 5.72 -7.24 -5.60
CA LYS A 45 4.95 -6.18 -4.94
C LYS A 45 5.53 -5.76 -3.58
N THR A 46 6.49 -6.51 -3.05
CA THR A 46 6.98 -6.41 -1.67
C THR A 46 8.16 -5.44 -1.50
N SER A 47 8.73 -4.87 -2.57
CA SER A 47 9.94 -4.02 -2.48
C SER A 47 9.68 -2.52 -2.37
N GLN A 48 8.43 -2.07 -2.53
CA GLN A 48 8.12 -0.64 -2.51
C GLN A 48 7.65 -0.22 -1.12
N MET A 49 8.46 0.62 -0.47
CA MET A 49 8.12 1.21 0.83
C MET A 49 6.77 1.95 0.73
N PRO A 50 5.80 1.70 1.63
CA PRO A 50 4.41 2.14 1.46
C PRO A 50 4.23 3.66 1.36
N PHE A 51 5.24 4.43 1.80
CA PHE A 51 5.24 5.89 1.85
C PHE A 51 6.24 6.53 0.89
N LYS A 52 6.68 5.82 -0.17
CA LYS A 52 7.73 6.28 -1.09
C LYS A 52 7.57 7.74 -1.57
N HIS A 53 6.34 8.17 -1.84
CA HIS A 53 6.05 9.52 -2.32
C HIS A 53 6.32 10.64 -1.29
N LEU A 54 6.26 10.33 0.02
CA LEU A 54 6.53 11.31 1.09
C LEU A 54 8.02 11.49 1.39
N PHE A 55 8.84 10.56 0.90
CA PHE A 55 10.27 10.45 1.20
C PHE A 55 11.12 10.65 -0.05
N TRP A 56 10.71 11.56 -0.94
CA TRP A 56 11.46 11.88 -2.16
C TRP A 56 12.89 12.39 -1.90
N PHE A 57 13.15 12.95 -0.71
CA PHE A 57 14.46 13.42 -0.26
C PHE A 57 15.32 12.33 0.40
N ALA A 58 14.71 11.23 0.84
CA ALA A 58 15.42 10.11 1.45
C ALA A 58 15.59 9.01 0.42
N ASN A 59 16.75 8.35 0.44
CA ASN A 59 16.99 7.25 -0.47
C ASN A 59 16.05 6.09 -0.08
N SER A 60 14.93 5.95 -0.78
CA SER A 60 13.77 5.13 -0.38
C SER A 60 14.10 3.65 -0.12
N GLY A 61 15.19 3.13 -0.69
CA GLY A 61 15.70 1.78 -0.44
C GLY A 61 16.48 1.61 0.89
N LYS A 62 16.81 2.71 1.58
CA LYS A 62 17.54 2.69 2.87
C LYS A 62 16.66 2.97 4.08
N LEU A 63 15.38 3.34 3.87
CA LEU A 63 14.49 3.69 4.98
C LEU A 63 14.03 2.42 5.72
N ASN A 64 14.33 2.32 7.01
CA ASN A 64 14.00 1.15 7.80
C ASN A 64 12.77 1.42 8.67
N LEU A 65 11.68 0.70 8.43
CA LEU A 65 10.41 0.88 9.15
C LEU A 65 10.55 0.77 10.69
N LYS A 66 11.51 -0.01 11.21
CA LYS A 66 11.71 -0.15 12.65
C LYS A 66 12.62 0.93 13.23
N LYS A 67 13.74 1.23 12.55
CA LYS A 67 14.73 2.20 13.03
C LYS A 67 14.22 3.64 12.88
N ASP A 68 13.62 3.96 11.73
CA ASP A 68 13.20 5.31 11.37
C ASP A 68 11.71 5.57 11.69
N LYS A 69 11.12 4.75 12.57
CA LYS A 69 9.69 4.82 12.92
C LYS A 69 9.24 6.22 13.34
N HIS A 70 10.09 6.96 14.06
CA HIS A 70 9.78 8.30 14.55
C HIS A 70 9.58 9.25 13.37
N LEU A 71 10.60 9.35 12.51
CA LEU A 71 10.56 10.12 11.28
C LEU A 71 9.37 9.73 10.39
N ILE A 72 9.13 8.43 10.21
CA ILE A 72 8.03 7.92 9.39
C ILE A 72 6.67 8.39 9.90
N ILE A 73 6.43 8.20 11.20
CA ILE A 73 5.17 8.57 11.82
C ILE A 73 4.94 10.07 11.68
N HIS A 74 5.95 10.89 11.98
CA HIS A 74 5.83 12.34 11.92
C HIS A 74 5.66 12.86 10.50
N GLN A 75 6.40 12.32 9.53
CA GLN A 75 6.27 12.71 8.12
C GLN A 75 4.88 12.37 7.55
N VAL A 76 4.38 11.16 7.82
CA VAL A 76 3.07 10.72 7.34
C VAL A 76 1.94 11.49 8.02
N LEU A 77 2.04 11.77 9.31
CA LEU A 77 1.02 12.57 10.01
C LEU A 77 1.01 14.04 9.59
N SER A 78 2.16 14.58 9.15
CA SER A 78 2.27 15.98 8.74
C SER A 78 1.92 16.20 7.26
N HIS A 79 2.32 15.27 6.39
CA HIS A 79 2.27 15.46 4.92
C HIS A 79 1.53 14.35 4.16
N GLY A 80 1.10 13.28 4.83
CA GLY A 80 0.46 12.13 4.20
C GLY A 80 -1.02 12.33 3.89
N ASN A 81 -1.52 11.57 2.91
CA ASN A 81 -2.93 11.49 2.59
C ASN A 81 -3.67 10.55 3.57
N MET A 82 -5.00 10.58 3.59
CA MET A 82 -5.80 9.72 4.48
C MET A 82 -5.53 8.22 4.29
N ASP A 83 -5.20 7.79 3.07
CA ASP A 83 -4.82 6.40 2.79
C ASP A 83 -3.48 6.03 3.42
N ASP A 84 -2.53 6.97 3.46
CA ASP A 84 -1.23 6.77 4.10
C ASP A 84 -1.36 6.71 5.59
N VAL A 85 -2.17 7.61 6.16
CA VAL A 85 -2.50 7.59 7.58
C VAL A 85 -3.14 6.25 7.94
N ARG A 86 -4.10 5.75 7.15
CA ARG A 86 -4.71 4.43 7.35
C ARG A 86 -3.67 3.31 7.32
N ARG A 87 -2.73 3.32 6.37
CA ARG A 87 -1.62 2.36 6.29
C ARG A 87 -0.69 2.46 7.50
N LEU A 88 -0.38 3.67 7.96
CA LEU A 88 0.44 3.92 9.14
C LEU A 88 -0.16 3.26 10.38
N PHE A 89 -1.47 3.41 10.59
CA PHE A 89 -2.17 2.75 11.69
C PHE A 89 -2.15 1.22 11.59
N LYS A 90 -2.19 0.65 10.37
CA LYS A 90 -2.05 -0.80 10.17
C LYS A 90 -0.64 -1.31 10.50
N ILE A 91 0.41 -0.54 10.20
CA ILE A 91 1.81 -0.97 10.38
C ILE A 91 2.24 -0.86 11.83
N TYR A 92 2.01 0.28 12.49
CA TYR A 92 2.54 0.55 13.84
C TYR A 92 1.51 0.41 14.95
N GLY A 93 0.21 0.48 14.63
CA GLY A 93 -0.86 0.51 15.61
C GLY A 93 -1.00 1.86 16.33
N LYS A 94 -2.21 2.16 16.79
CA LYS A 94 -2.56 3.44 17.43
C LYS A 94 -1.74 3.74 18.68
N GLN A 95 -1.45 2.73 19.50
CA GLN A 95 -0.70 2.90 20.75
C GLN A 95 0.75 3.32 20.50
N THR A 96 1.42 2.69 19.54
CA THR A 96 2.81 3.00 19.16
C THR A 96 2.89 4.41 18.60
N ILE A 97 1.99 4.77 17.69
CA ILE A 97 1.90 6.12 17.12
C ILE A 97 1.72 7.16 18.23
N ARG A 98 0.84 6.90 19.19
CA ARG A 98 0.63 7.79 20.34
C ARG A 98 1.87 7.91 21.23
N LYS A 99 2.64 6.83 21.42
CA LYS A 99 3.90 6.86 22.19
C LYS A 99 4.97 7.68 21.48
N GLU A 100 5.11 7.52 20.16
CA GLU A 100 6.09 8.29 19.39
C GLU A 100 5.69 9.76 19.27
N PHE A 101 4.40 10.06 19.06
CA PHE A 101 3.89 11.43 19.00
C PHE A 101 4.09 12.22 20.30
N LYS A 102 4.16 11.54 21.45
CA LYS A 102 4.48 12.16 22.76
C LYS A 102 5.94 12.63 22.88
N LYS A 103 6.81 12.27 21.93
CA LYS A 103 8.18 12.79 21.83
C LYS A 103 8.15 13.96 20.83
N PRO A 104 7.93 15.20 21.28
CA PRO A 104 7.85 16.33 20.37
C PRO A 104 9.20 16.62 19.72
N GLU A 105 9.18 16.84 18.41
CA GLU A 105 10.25 17.55 17.71
C GLU A 105 9.72 18.92 17.25
N PRO A 106 10.51 19.99 17.47
CA PRO A 106 10.11 21.34 17.07
C PRO A 106 10.03 21.47 15.55
N GLY A 107 9.06 22.22 15.07
CA GLY A 107 9.00 22.60 13.65
C GLY A 107 8.44 21.55 12.69
N LEU A 108 7.70 20.55 13.17
CA LEU A 108 7.15 19.50 12.30
C LEU A 108 5.76 19.80 11.76
N TYR A 109 4.91 20.50 12.52
CA TYR A 109 3.49 20.63 12.22
C TYR A 109 3.04 22.07 12.00
N TYR A 110 2.08 22.22 11.10
CA TYR A 110 1.22 23.41 11.04
C TYR A 110 0.11 23.31 12.11
N PRO A 111 -0.44 24.43 12.59
CA PRO A 111 -1.43 24.42 13.67
C PRO A 111 -2.68 23.59 13.34
N ASP A 112 -3.17 23.65 12.09
CA ASP A 112 -4.36 22.92 11.66
C ASP A 112 -4.13 21.42 11.62
N ILE A 113 -2.98 21.01 11.08
CA ILE A 113 -2.57 19.60 11.02
C ILE A 113 -2.37 19.05 12.43
N LEU A 114 -1.77 19.84 13.33
CA LEU A 114 -1.60 19.44 14.72
C LEU A 114 -2.95 19.20 15.41
N ASN A 115 -3.94 20.07 15.18
CA ASN A 115 -5.30 19.90 15.71
C ASN A 115 -5.97 18.64 15.13
N PHE A 116 -5.78 18.38 13.84
CA PHE A 116 -6.30 17.16 13.19
C PHE A 116 -5.69 15.90 13.78
N VAL A 117 -4.36 15.84 13.92
CA VAL A 117 -3.65 14.71 14.52
C VAL A 117 -4.05 14.53 15.99
N GLN A 118 -4.27 15.63 16.72
CA GLN A 118 -4.77 15.62 18.09
C GLN A 118 -6.13 14.92 18.19
N TYR A 119 -7.06 15.29 17.31
CA TYR A 119 -8.38 14.67 17.21
C TYR A 119 -8.27 13.18 16.86
N LEU A 120 -7.48 12.85 15.84
CA LEU A 120 -7.27 11.49 15.35
C LEU A 120 -6.70 10.54 16.43
N LEU A 121 -5.73 11.02 17.21
CA LEU A 121 -5.11 10.25 18.29
C LEU A 121 -5.91 10.29 19.60
N GLY A 122 -6.91 11.17 19.72
CA GLY A 122 -7.71 11.36 20.93
C GLY A 122 -6.91 11.92 22.11
N ILE A 123 -5.96 12.84 21.85
CA ILE A 123 -5.10 13.43 22.88
C ILE A 123 -5.68 14.79 23.30
N LYS A 124 -6.17 14.95 24.53
CA LYS A 124 -6.82 16.22 24.93
C LYS A 124 -5.84 17.36 25.26
N LYS A 125 -4.67 17.06 25.83
CA LYS A 125 -3.70 18.07 26.30
C LYS A 125 -2.32 17.85 25.67
N ILE A 126 -1.81 18.84 24.95
CA ILE A 126 -0.45 18.87 24.38
C ILE A 126 0.06 20.31 24.34
N THR A 127 1.35 20.49 24.61
CA THR A 127 2.02 21.79 24.54
C THR A 127 2.30 22.15 23.07
N LYS A 128 1.34 22.81 22.41
CA LYS A 128 1.40 23.11 20.96
C LYS A 128 2.71 23.77 20.53
N LYS A 129 3.26 24.68 21.35
CA LYS A 129 4.54 25.38 21.08
C LYS A 129 5.70 24.45 20.72
N LYS A 130 5.73 23.22 21.24
CA LYS A 130 6.82 22.25 20.98
C LYS A 130 6.73 21.57 19.60
N TYR A 131 5.61 21.70 18.90
CA TYR A 131 5.34 21.00 17.63
C TYR A 131 5.26 21.94 16.43
N LEU A 132 4.92 23.22 16.68
CA LEU A 132 4.62 24.17 15.61
C LEU A 132 5.87 24.59 14.84
N LYS A 133 5.72 24.74 13.53
CA LYS A 133 6.65 25.49 12.68
C LYS A 133 6.66 26.95 13.09
N ASN A 134 7.83 27.48 13.41
CA ASN A 134 8.01 28.91 13.61
C ASN A 134 7.96 29.59 12.23
N LEU A 135 6.74 29.93 11.78
CA LEU A 135 6.53 30.63 10.51
C LEU A 135 7.13 32.04 10.49
N TYR A 136 7.41 32.59 11.68
CA TYR A 136 8.03 33.90 11.88
C TYR A 136 9.33 33.80 12.68
N ALA A 137 10.07 32.70 12.59
CA ALA A 137 11.44 32.72 13.10
C ALA A 137 12.16 33.88 12.42
N THR A 138 12.42 34.96 13.16
CA THR A 138 13.32 36.02 12.74
C THR A 138 14.58 35.31 12.25
N PRO A 139 15.04 35.52 11.02
CA PRO A 139 16.28 34.88 10.58
C PRO A 139 17.33 35.26 11.60
N SER A 140 17.91 34.28 12.29
CA SER A 140 19.09 34.55 13.12
C SER A 140 20.14 35.06 12.14
N ARG A 141 20.41 36.38 12.19
CA ARG A 141 21.45 37.05 11.42
C ARG A 141 22.82 36.52 11.85
N ASN A 142 23.15 35.30 11.46
CA ASN A 142 24.47 34.69 11.62
C ASN A 142 24.78 33.82 10.39
N PHE A 143 24.43 34.31 9.20
CA PHE A 143 25.02 33.81 7.97
C PHE A 143 26.35 34.55 7.75
N ARG A 144 27.34 34.26 8.61
CA ARG A 144 28.74 34.52 8.26
C ARG A 144 29.20 33.33 7.43
N ARG A 145 29.20 33.51 6.11
CA ARG A 145 30.03 32.75 5.17
C ARG A 145 31.05 33.71 4.60
#